data_AF-A0A819QF72-F1
#
_entry.id   AF-A0A819QF72-F1
#
_cell.length_a   1.000
_cell.length_b   1.000
_cell.length_c   1.000
_cell.angle_alpha   90.00
_cell.angle_beta   90.00
_cell.angle_gamma   90.00
#
_symmetry.space_group_name_H-M   'P 1'
#
loop_
_entity.id
_entity.type
_entity.pdbx_description
1 polymer ?
#
loop_
_entity_poly.entity_id
_entity_poly.type
_entity_poly.pdbx_seq_one_letter_code
_entity_poly.pdbx_strand_id
1 'polypeptide(L)'
;MTNNKTHCLTCNKDKITYRCEGCSKNFCLMDLTKHRQILNEELHRIINDYNQFKQIFNEQKPNPHDVFLIDQINQWKIDSIEKIHQKAKDCIEIVIKS
;
A
#
# COMPACT_ATOMS: atom_id res chain seq x y z
N MET A 1 -35.31 23.13 7.71
CA MET A 1 -33.95 23.68 7.87
C MET A 1 -33.92 24.50 9.15
N THR A 2 -33.47 23.93 10.26
CA THR A 2 -33.44 24.61 11.57
C THR A 2 -32.20 25.49 11.67
N ASN A 3 -32.38 26.81 11.53
CA ASN A 3 -31.34 27.82 11.73
C ASN A 3 -31.05 27.99 13.22
N ASN A 4 -30.31 27.04 13.81
CA ASN A 4 -29.71 27.25 15.12
C ASN A 4 -28.47 28.12 14.93
N LYS A 5 -28.40 29.28 15.60
CA LYS A 5 -27.13 30.00 15.79
C LYS A 5 -26.24 29.05 16.58
N THR A 6 -25.32 28.37 15.91
CA THR A 6 -24.34 27.49 16.57
C THR A 6 -22.93 27.97 16.27
N HIS A 7 -22.00 27.33 16.93
CA HIS A 7 -20.60 27.70 16.89
C HIS A 7 -19.92 27.10 15.67
N CYS A 8 -19.26 27.94 14.86
CA CYS A 8 -18.44 27.44 13.77
C CYS A 8 -17.14 26.83 14.32
N LEU A 9 -16.85 25.58 13.96
CA LEU A 9 -15.65 24.88 14.42
C LEU A 9 -14.33 25.58 14.04
N THR A 10 -14.27 26.19 12.85
CA THR A 10 -13.02 26.76 12.31
C THR A 10 -12.74 28.16 12.83
N CYS A 11 -13.74 29.06 12.74
CA CYS A 11 -13.54 30.47 13.10
C CYS A 11 -13.99 30.82 14.53
N ASN A 12 -14.54 29.85 15.27
CA ASN A 12 -14.94 29.98 16.67
C ASN A 12 -15.90 31.15 16.94
N LYS A 13 -16.77 31.46 15.97
CA LYS A 13 -17.76 32.55 16.02
C LYS A 13 -19.17 31.98 15.96
N ASP A 14 -20.07 32.58 16.75
CA ASP A 14 -21.50 32.26 16.73
C ASP A 14 -22.16 32.88 15.51
N LYS A 15 -22.58 32.02 14.57
CA LYS A 15 -23.15 32.43 13.29
C LYS A 15 -24.17 31.40 12.83
N ILE A 16 -24.80 31.67 11.68
CA ILE A 16 -25.52 30.61 10.96
C ILE A 16 -24.50 29.59 10.49
N THR A 17 -24.69 28.36 10.92
CA THR A 17 -23.80 27.23 10.63
C THR A 17 -24.56 26.12 9.94
N TYR A 18 -23.84 25.37 9.13
CA TYR A 18 -24.31 24.21 8.41
C TYR A 18 -23.52 22.99 8.87
N ARG A 19 -24.22 21.88 9.09
CA ARG A 19 -23.59 20.61 9.45
C ARG A 19 -23.02 19.97 8.18
N CYS A 20 -21.78 19.51 8.26
CA CYS A 20 -21.22 18.61 7.26
C CYS A 20 -21.65 17.18 7.59
N GLU A 21 -22.39 16.52 6.71
CA GLU A 21 -22.87 15.14 6.94
C GLU A 21 -21.73 14.12 7.05
N GLY A 22 -20.62 14.34 6.34
CA GLY A 22 -19.49 13.41 6.35
C GLY A 22 -18.70 13.40 7.67
N CYS A 23 -18.51 14.57 8.29
CA CYS A 23 -17.70 14.69 9.52
C CYS A 23 -18.52 15.10 10.75
N SER A 24 -19.84 15.28 10.60
CA SER A 24 -20.78 15.72 11.64
C SER A 24 -20.43 17.04 12.36
N LYS A 25 -19.56 17.87 11.77
CA LYS A 25 -19.10 19.15 12.33
C LYS A 25 -19.89 20.33 11.75
N ASN A 26 -20.04 21.40 12.54
CA ASN A 26 -20.74 22.62 12.14
C ASN A 26 -19.77 23.70 11.66
N PHE A 27 -20.07 24.29 10.50
CA PHE A 27 -19.24 25.32 9.88
C PHE A 27 -20.09 26.49 9.40
N CYS A 28 -19.54 27.71 9.42
CA CYS A 28 -20.14 28.79 8.64
C CYS A 28 -20.00 28.49 7.14
N LEU A 29 -20.82 29.11 6.29
CA LEU A 29 -20.86 28.81 4.85
C LEU A 29 -19.47 28.86 4.18
N MET A 30 -18.68 29.89 4.50
CA MET A 30 -17.34 30.07 3.94
C MET A 30 -16.39 28.93 4.35
N ASP A 31 -16.37 28.58 5.64
CA ASP A 31 -15.50 27.53 6.17
C ASP A 31 -15.96 26.15 5.72
N LEU A 32 -17.27 25.94 5.49
CA LEU A 32 -17.80 24.72 4.90
C LEU A 32 -17.30 24.52 3.46
N THR A 33 -17.32 25.58 2.66
CA THR A 33 -16.82 25.52 1.27
C THR A 33 -15.33 25.22 1.25
N LYS A 34 -14.54 25.89 2.08
CA LYS A 34 -13.09 25.61 2.22
C LYS A 34 -12.84 24.18 2.69
N HIS A 35 -13.58 23.71 3.68
CA HIS A 35 -13.48 22.34 4.17
C HIS A 35 -13.72 21.32 3.06
N ARG A 36 -14.76 21.51 2.25
CA ARG A 36 -15.05 20.63 1.10
C ARG A 36 -13.98 20.69 0.02
N GLN A 37 -13.42 21.87 -0.24
CA GLN A 37 -12.32 22.03 -1.19
C GLN A 37 -11.08 21.26 -0.73
N ILE A 38 -10.69 21.39 0.54
CA ILE A 38 -9.54 20.66 1.12
C ILE A 38 -9.76 19.15 0.98
N LEU A 39 -10.96 18.65 1.34
CA LEU A 39 -11.28 17.23 1.19
C LEU A 39 -11.16 16.76 -0.27
N ASN A 40 -11.59 17.58 -1.22
CA ASN A 40 -11.47 17.25 -2.65
C ASN A 40 -10.01 17.21 -3.10
N GLU A 41 -9.18 18.14 -2.63
CA GLU A 41 -7.74 18.16 -2.91
C GLU A 41 -7.03 16.94 -2.30
N GLU A 42 -7.36 16.56 -1.07
CA GLU A 42 -6.85 15.35 -0.43
C GLU A 42 -7.25 14.08 -1.20
N LEU A 43 -8.52 13.99 -1.63
CA LEU A 43 -8.99 12.87 -2.44
C LEU A 43 -8.25 12.78 -3.78
N HIS A 44 -8.04 13.90 -4.47
CA HIS A 44 -7.26 13.92 -5.70
C HIS A 44 -5.82 13.43 -5.50
N ARG A 45 -5.18 13.79 -4.38
CA ARG A 45 -3.84 13.28 -4.04
C ARG A 45 -3.84 11.76 -3.87
N ILE A 46 -4.79 11.22 -3.09
CA ILE A 46 -4.91 9.77 -2.88
C ILE A 46 -5.11 9.03 -4.21
N ILE A 47 -5.98 9.55 -5.08
CA ILE A 47 -6.22 8.95 -6.40
C ILE A 47 -4.95 8.98 -7.26
N ASN A 48 -4.21 10.09 -7.23
CA ASN A 48 -2.95 10.21 -7.97
C ASN A 48 -1.91 9.22 -7.46
N ASP A 49 -1.73 9.11 -6.14
CA ASP A 49 -0.79 8.17 -5.52
C ASP A 49 -1.14 6.72 -5.86
N TYR A 50 -2.44 6.38 -5.83
CA TYR A 50 -2.92 5.07 -6.26
C TYR A 50 -2.58 4.78 -7.73
N ASN A 51 -2.80 5.76 -8.62
CA ASN A 51 -2.49 5.60 -10.04
C ASN A 51 -0.99 5.42 -10.29
N GLN A 52 -0.14 6.20 -9.61
CA GLN A 52 1.31 6.05 -9.67
C GLN A 52 1.75 4.68 -9.16
N PHE A 53 1.24 4.24 -8.02
CA PHE A 53 1.53 2.92 -7.47
C PHE A 53 1.12 1.81 -8.44
N LYS A 54 -0.08 1.89 -9.02
CA LYS A 54 -0.56 0.94 -10.01
C LYS A 54 0.31 0.91 -11.26
N GLN A 55 0.77 2.07 -11.74
CA GLN A 55 1.68 2.17 -12.87
C GLN A 55 3.01 1.48 -12.54
N ILE A 56 3.63 1.84 -11.43
CA ILE A 56 4.88 1.24 -10.95
C ILE A 56 4.74 -0.28 -10.83
N PHE A 57 3.65 -0.77 -10.23
CA PHE A 57 3.40 -2.19 -10.08
C PHE A 57 3.28 -2.92 -11.42
N ASN A 58 2.64 -2.31 -12.42
CA ASN A 58 2.50 -2.91 -13.75
C ASN A 58 3.80 -2.86 -14.55
N GLU A 59 4.59 -1.80 -14.42
CA GLU A 59 5.90 -1.65 -15.05
C GLU A 59 6.96 -2.56 -14.39
N GLN A 60 6.85 -2.79 -13.08
CA GLN A 60 7.72 -3.68 -12.31
C GLN A 60 7.33 -5.15 -12.41
N LYS A 61 6.34 -5.55 -13.24
CA LYS A 61 6.12 -6.96 -13.49
C LYS A 61 7.42 -7.55 -14.04
N PRO A 62 8.12 -8.42 -13.27
CA PRO A 62 9.36 -8.99 -13.75
C PRO A 62 9.05 -9.71 -15.05
N ASN A 63 9.94 -9.57 -16.03
CA ASN A 63 9.79 -10.25 -17.31
C ASN A 63 9.53 -11.73 -16.98
N PRO A 64 8.47 -12.37 -17.53
CA PRO A 64 8.19 -13.78 -17.29
C PRO A 64 9.42 -14.67 -17.51
N HIS A 65 10.32 -14.26 -18.41
CA HIS A 65 11.61 -14.89 -18.63
C HIS A 65 12.55 -14.79 -17.41
N ASP A 66 12.66 -13.62 -16.78
CA ASP A 66 13.52 -13.41 -15.61
C ASP A 66 13.02 -14.20 -14.40
N VAL A 67 11.70 -14.27 -14.20
CA VAL A 67 11.09 -15.11 -13.15
C VAL A 67 11.42 -16.58 -13.39
N PHE A 68 11.28 -17.05 -14.63
CA PHE A 68 11.61 -18.43 -15.01
C PHE A 68 13.10 -18.75 -14.83
N LEU A 69 14.00 -17.81 -15.13
CA LEU A 69 15.44 -17.98 -14.89
C LEU A 69 15.76 -18.05 -13.39
N ILE A 70 15.13 -17.22 -12.56
CA ILE A 70 15.30 -17.27 -11.10
C ILE A 70 14.85 -18.62 -10.54
N ASP A 71 13.71 -19.14 -11.02
CA ASP A 71 13.22 -20.46 -10.61
C ASP A 71 14.18 -21.58 -11.01
N GLN A 72 14.72 -21.56 -12.22
CA GLN A 72 15.74 -22.53 -12.65
C GLN A 72 17.01 -22.46 -11.80
N ILE A 73 17.50 -21.25 -11.50
CA ILE A 73 18.66 -21.06 -10.62
C ILE A 73 18.39 -21.64 -9.22
N ASN A 74 17.19 -21.42 -8.69
CA ASN A 74 16.80 -21.98 -7.40
C ASN A 74 16.75 -23.51 -7.43
N GLN A 75 16.21 -24.12 -8.48
CA GLN A 75 16.23 -25.57 -8.66
C GLN A 75 17.67 -26.10 -8.74
N TRP A 76 18.53 -25.46 -9.54
CA TRP A 76 19.93 -25.86 -9.64
C TRP A 76 20.68 -25.81 -8.31
N LYS A 77 20.35 -24.81 -7.48
CA LYS A 77 20.90 -24.69 -6.13
C LYS A 77 20.48 -25.87 -5.25
N ILE A 78 19.19 -26.23 -5.27
CA ILE A 78 18.64 -27.36 -4.50
C ILE A 78 19.31 -28.66 -4.94
N ASP A 79 19.31 -28.94 -6.24
CA ASP A 79 19.91 -30.15 -6.82
C ASP A 79 21.40 -30.28 -6.49
N SER A 80 22.13 -29.16 -6.52
CA SER A 80 23.56 -29.15 -6.22
C SER A 80 23.84 -29.46 -4.75
N ILE A 81 23.05 -28.88 -3.84
CA ILE A 81 23.16 -29.16 -2.40
C ILE A 81 22.86 -30.64 -2.14
N GLU A 82 21.81 -31.18 -2.75
CA GLU A 82 21.45 -32.59 -2.59
C GLU A 82 22.55 -33.52 -3.09
N LYS A 83 23.13 -33.24 -4.27
CA LYS A 83 24.27 -34.00 -4.79
C LYS A 83 25.48 -33.98 -3.86
N ILE A 84 25.78 -32.82 -3.26
CA ILE A 84 26.88 -32.69 -2.30
C ILE A 84 26.59 -33.52 -1.05
N HIS A 85 25.37 -33.45 -0.51
CA HIS A 85 24.97 -34.26 0.64
C HIS A 85 25.04 -35.76 0.36
N GLN A 86 24.52 -36.19 -0.79
CA GLN A 86 24.59 -37.60 -1.19
C GLN A 86 26.03 -38.07 -1.30
N LYS A 87 26.89 -37.26 -1.95
CA LYS A 87 28.30 -37.63 -2.10
C LYS A 87 29.04 -37.68 -0.77
N ALA A 88 28.74 -36.76 0.15
CA ALA A 88 29.30 -36.77 1.50
C ALA A 88 28.87 -38.04 2.25
N LYS A 89 27.60 -38.44 2.16
CA LYS A 89 27.08 -39.66 2.77
C LYS A 89 27.77 -40.91 2.21
N ASP A 90 27.91 -41.01 0.90
CA ASP A 90 28.59 -42.14 0.25
C ASP A 90 30.05 -42.26 0.72
N CYS A 91 30.78 -41.14 0.81
CA CYS A 91 32.16 -41.13 1.30
C CYS A 91 32.25 -41.58 2.76
N ILE A 92 31.33 -41.13 3.62
CA ILE A 92 31.26 -41.55 5.03
C ILE A 92 31.00 -43.06 5.12
N GLU A 93 30.06 -43.58 4.33
CA GLU A 93 29.77 -45.03 4.32
C GLU A 93 30.96 -45.87 3.86
N ILE A 94 31.73 -45.40 2.87
CA ILE A 94 32.94 -46.08 2.40
C ILE A 94 33.98 -46.17 3.53
N VAL A 95 34.23 -45.06 4.23
CA VAL A 95 35.21 -44.99 5.33
C VAL A 95 34.80 -45.83 6.54
N ILE A 96 33.49 -45.95 6.81
CA ILE A 96 32.99 -46.79 7.91
C ILE A 96 33.05 -48.29 7.57
N LYS A 97 32.90 -48.65 6.28
CA LYS A 97 32.90 -50.04 5.81
C LYS A 97 34.30 -50.59 5.47
N SER A 98 35.33 -49.73 5.44
CA SER A 98 36.74 -50.06 5.24
C SER A 98 37.47 -50.33 6.55
#